data_AF-A0AAU4D6Y6-F1
#
_entry.id   AF-A0AAU4D6Y6-F1
#
_cell.length_a   1.000
_cell.length_b   1.000
_cell.length_c   1.000
_cell.angle_alpha   90.00
_cell.angle_beta   90.00
_cell.angle_gamma   90.00
#
_symmetry.space_group_name_H-M   'P 1'
#
loop_
_entity.id
_entity.type
_entity.pdbx_description
1 polymer ?
#
loop_
_entity_poly.entity_id
_entity_poly.type
_entity_poly.pdbx_seq_one_letter_code
_entity_poly.pdbx_strand_id
1 'polypeptide(L)'
;MSSEPPSAPAVVRKRVRAPEVHREAILEAARAAFAERGYTRATIREIAGRAGVTHGLVMRHFGSKEQLFLAAVPGPRDLPELLPGPPETLPDRIARAFVERMEHADGNDPFLALIRSAASDEQAATGLYAAMRRSSTEAYRTVLSGPDADERVDLLASQLIGVIFSRYVLRGGPVAEMPPERLVAYLTRTLRCLLEPLDPLDPIDQADQAEPVDPPESSEGTYPS
;
A
#
# COMPACT_ATOMS: atom_id res chain seq x y z
N MET A 1 -73.46 14.88 18.23
CA MET A 1 -72.20 15.08 18.97
C MET A 1 -71.24 14.02 18.50
N SER A 2 -70.41 14.36 17.51
CA SER A 2 -69.34 13.51 17.00
C SER A 2 -68.15 13.61 17.95
N SER A 3 -67.61 12.48 18.39
CA SER A 3 -66.31 12.44 19.06
C SER A 3 -65.58 11.16 18.65
N GLU A 4 -64.39 11.43 18.15
CA GLU A 4 -63.45 10.63 17.37
C GLU A 4 -62.70 9.62 18.26
N PRO A 5 -62.32 8.43 17.76
CA PRO A 5 -61.54 7.48 18.55
C PRO A 5 -60.09 7.97 18.70
N PRO A 6 -59.41 7.66 19.83
CA PRO A 6 -58.05 8.14 20.08
C PRO A 6 -57.04 7.49 19.12
N SER A 7 -56.25 8.35 18.49
CA SER A 7 -55.10 8.03 17.64
C SER A 7 -54.06 7.20 18.41
N ALA A 8 -53.73 6.02 17.87
CA ALA A 8 -52.66 5.17 18.37
C ALA A 8 -51.28 5.82 18.12
N PRO A 9 -50.32 5.68 19.06
CA PRO A 9 -49.02 6.31 18.90
C PRO A 9 -48.25 5.67 17.75
N ALA A 10 -47.85 6.50 16.78
CA ALA A 10 -46.95 6.12 15.70
C ALA A 10 -45.62 5.64 16.29
N VAL A 11 -45.33 4.35 16.10
CA VAL A 11 -44.03 3.77 16.45
C VAL A 11 -42.99 4.36 15.49
N VAL A 12 -42.27 5.38 15.96
CA VAL A 12 -41.07 5.89 15.31
C VAL A 12 -40.01 4.80 15.39
N ARG A 13 -39.96 3.93 14.37
CA ARG A 13 -38.86 2.97 14.21
C ARG A 13 -37.59 3.74 13.84
N LYS A 14 -36.81 4.02 14.89
CA LYS A 14 -35.41 4.49 14.90
C LYS A 14 -34.64 3.98 13.67
N ARG A 15 -34.35 4.87 12.71
CA ARG A 15 -33.33 4.67 11.66
C ARG A 15 -31.95 4.72 12.31
N VAL A 16 -31.55 3.63 12.96
CA VAL A 16 -30.19 3.44 13.50
C VAL A 16 -29.75 2.02 13.16
N ARG A 17 -29.77 1.65 11.87
CA ARG A 17 -28.86 0.62 11.37
C ARG A 17 -27.60 1.38 10.98
N ALA A 18 -26.55 1.19 11.78
CA ALA A 18 -25.48 2.15 12.01
C ALA A 18 -24.57 2.37 10.78
N PRO A 19 -23.92 3.55 10.66
CA PRO A 19 -22.92 3.85 9.63
C PRO A 19 -21.81 2.80 9.49
N GLU A 20 -21.41 2.17 10.60
CA GLU A 20 -20.38 1.14 10.65
C GLU A 20 -20.79 -0.15 9.91
N VAL A 21 -22.07 -0.54 9.97
CA VAL A 21 -22.58 -1.74 9.30
C VAL A 21 -22.49 -1.58 7.77
N HIS A 22 -22.68 -0.36 7.27
CA HIS A 22 -22.53 -0.07 5.84
C HIS A 22 -21.06 -0.05 5.42
N ARG A 23 -20.16 0.44 6.28
CA ARG A 23 -18.73 0.46 6.00
C ARG A 23 -18.19 -0.96 5.79
N GLU A 24 -18.44 -1.87 6.72
CA GLU A 24 -18.01 -3.28 6.64
C GLU A 24 -18.56 -3.96 5.37
N ALA A 25 -19.85 -3.78 5.08
CA ALA A 25 -20.48 -4.36 3.91
C ALA A 25 -19.88 -3.85 2.59
N ILE A 26 -19.52 -2.56 2.52
CA ILE A 26 -18.82 -1.99 1.37
C ILE A 26 -17.42 -2.60 1.23
N LEU A 27 -16.69 -2.78 2.34
CA LEU A 27 -15.35 -3.37 2.30
C LEU A 27 -15.37 -4.83 1.84
N GLU A 28 -16.33 -5.63 2.31
CA GLU A 28 -16.48 -7.02 1.84
C GLU A 28 -16.82 -7.09 0.35
N ALA A 29 -17.79 -6.29 -0.09
CA ALA A 29 -18.15 -6.21 -1.50
C ALA A 29 -16.96 -5.75 -2.37
N ALA A 30 -16.17 -4.81 -1.87
CA ALA A 30 -14.97 -4.33 -2.54
C ALA A 30 -13.90 -5.42 -2.63
N ARG A 31 -13.60 -6.13 -1.53
CA ARG A 31 -12.65 -7.26 -1.51
C ARG A 31 -13.01 -8.29 -2.58
N ALA A 32 -14.27 -8.72 -2.62
CA ALA A 32 -14.75 -9.68 -3.60
C ALA A 32 -14.62 -9.16 -5.05
N ALA A 33 -15.10 -7.94 -5.31
CA ALA A 33 -15.05 -7.36 -6.66
C ALA A 33 -13.61 -7.18 -7.17
N PHE A 34 -12.71 -6.72 -6.29
CA PHE A 34 -11.30 -6.53 -6.61
C PHE A 34 -10.56 -7.86 -6.81
N ALA A 35 -10.85 -8.89 -6.02
CA ALA A 35 -10.27 -10.22 -6.20
C ALA A 35 -10.76 -10.90 -7.48
N GLU A 36 -12.04 -10.76 -7.83
CA GLU A 36 -12.63 -11.39 -9.02
C GLU A 36 -12.24 -10.71 -10.34
N ARG A 37 -12.16 -9.37 -10.35
CA ARG A 37 -12.02 -8.58 -11.59
C ARG A 37 -10.72 -7.82 -11.72
N GLY A 38 -9.92 -7.80 -10.65
CA GLY A 38 -8.75 -6.94 -10.53
C GLY A 38 -9.10 -5.49 -10.25
N TYR A 39 -8.07 -4.68 -9.95
CA TYR A 39 -8.23 -3.26 -9.65
C TYR A 39 -8.87 -2.49 -10.79
N THR A 40 -8.38 -2.63 -12.03
CA THR A 40 -8.82 -1.82 -13.19
C THR A 40 -10.30 -2.01 -13.49
N ARG A 41 -10.77 -3.26 -13.59
CA ARG A 41 -12.13 -3.58 -14.08
C ARG A 41 -13.23 -3.46 -13.03
N ALA A 42 -12.92 -3.59 -11.74
CA ALA A 42 -13.92 -3.42 -10.68
C ALA A 42 -14.44 -1.97 -10.65
N THR A 43 -15.74 -1.76 -10.47
CA THR A 43 -16.32 -0.40 -10.44
C THR A 43 -17.01 -0.08 -9.12
N ILE A 44 -17.03 1.20 -8.72
CA ILE A 44 -17.73 1.63 -7.50
C ILE A 44 -19.23 1.34 -7.57
N ARG A 45 -19.85 1.45 -8.74
CA ARG A 45 -21.27 1.11 -8.94
C ARG A 45 -21.55 -0.37 -8.68
N GLU A 46 -20.69 -1.24 -9.20
CA GLU A 46 -20.78 -2.68 -8.94
C GLU A 46 -20.64 -2.99 -7.45
N ILE A 47 -19.63 -2.42 -6.80
CA ILE A 47 -19.38 -2.62 -5.37
C ILE A 47 -20.57 -2.13 -4.54
N ALA A 48 -21.11 -0.95 -4.87
CA ALA A 48 -22.28 -0.40 -4.21
C ALA A 48 -23.51 -1.33 -4.35
N GLY A 49 -23.72 -1.88 -5.55
CA GLY A 49 -24.77 -2.85 -5.81
C GLY A 49 -24.63 -4.12 -4.98
N ARG A 50 -23.41 -4.69 -4.93
CA ARG A 50 -23.09 -5.87 -4.12
C ARG A 50 -23.27 -5.61 -2.62
N ALA A 51 -22.91 -4.42 -2.15
CA ALA A 51 -23.05 -4.02 -0.74
C ALA A 51 -24.48 -3.57 -0.37
N GLY A 52 -25.41 -3.49 -1.33
CA GLY A 52 -26.78 -3.03 -1.08
C GLY A 52 -26.86 -1.54 -0.70
N VAL A 53 -25.91 -0.72 -1.17
CA VAL A 53 -25.83 0.72 -0.88
C VAL A 53 -25.83 1.56 -2.15
N THR A 54 -25.97 2.88 -2.00
CA THR A 54 -25.85 3.81 -3.14
C THR A 54 -24.38 4.14 -3.43
N HIS A 55 -24.08 4.45 -4.69
CA HIS A 55 -22.75 4.94 -5.11
C HIS A 55 -22.30 6.15 -4.26
N GLY A 56 -23.21 7.09 -4.00
CA GLY A 56 -22.92 8.27 -3.18
C GLY A 56 -22.51 7.93 -1.75
N LEU A 57 -23.08 6.86 -1.16
CA LEU A 57 -22.69 6.41 0.16
C LEU A 57 -21.26 5.84 0.16
N VAL A 58 -20.89 5.04 -0.85
CA VAL A 58 -19.51 4.55 -1.00
C VAL A 58 -18.52 5.71 -1.10
N MET A 59 -18.81 6.69 -1.98
CA MET A 59 -17.94 7.86 -2.14
C MET A 59 -17.86 8.72 -0.88
N ARG A 60 -18.94 8.82 -0.09
CA ARG A 60 -18.92 9.52 1.19
C ARG A 60 -18.05 8.83 2.24
N HIS A 61 -18.01 7.49 2.25
CA HIS A 61 -17.19 6.74 3.21
C HIS A 61 -15.71 6.69 2.84
N PHE A 62 -15.38 6.59 1.55
CA PHE A 62 -14.02 6.28 1.10
C PHE A 62 -13.40 7.35 0.21
N GLY A 63 -14.17 8.28 -0.35
CA GLY A 63 -13.67 9.39 -1.16
C GLY A 63 -13.25 9.00 -2.58
N SER A 64 -12.55 7.89 -2.79
CA SER A 64 -12.13 7.41 -4.10
C SER A 64 -12.06 5.88 -4.21
N LYS A 65 -11.89 5.36 -5.42
CA LYS A 65 -11.69 3.92 -5.67
C LYS A 65 -10.36 3.43 -5.10
N GLU A 66 -9.32 4.25 -5.21
CA GLU A 66 -8.00 4.01 -4.62
C GLU A 66 -8.10 3.87 -3.10
N GLN A 67 -8.81 4.80 -2.44
CA GLN A 67 -8.97 4.78 -0.98
C GLN A 67 -9.88 3.64 -0.50
N LEU A 68 -10.96 3.35 -1.24
CA LEU A 68 -11.77 2.16 -0.99
C LEU A 68 -10.94 0.89 -1.13
N PHE A 69 -10.09 0.82 -2.15
CA PHE A 69 -9.20 -0.29 -2.38
C PHE A 69 -8.23 -0.49 -1.22
N LEU A 70 -7.54 0.58 -0.82
CA LEU A 70 -6.64 0.57 0.34
C LEU A 70 -7.38 0.19 1.62
N ALA A 71 -8.66 0.54 1.76
CA ALA A 71 -9.50 0.18 2.90
C ALA A 71 -10.09 -1.25 2.81
N ALA A 72 -10.25 -1.81 1.62
CA ALA A 72 -10.79 -3.16 1.43
C ALA A 72 -9.72 -4.23 1.59
N VAL A 73 -8.52 -3.98 1.07
CA VAL A 73 -7.46 -4.97 0.99
C VAL A 73 -6.56 -4.87 2.21
N PRO A 74 -6.47 -5.92 3.05
CA PRO A 74 -5.51 -5.97 4.14
C PRO A 74 -4.09 -6.04 3.57
N GLY A 75 -3.50 -4.88 3.27
CA GLY A 75 -2.06 -4.73 3.10
C GLY A 75 -1.36 -4.68 4.46
N PRO A 76 -0.10 -4.25 4.52
CA PRO A 76 0.64 -4.00 5.76
C PRO A 76 0.08 -2.74 6.48
N ARG A 77 -1.24 -2.66 6.63
CA ARG A 77 -1.98 -1.58 7.28
C ARG A 77 -1.80 -1.57 8.80
N ASP A 78 -1.19 -2.63 9.32
CA ASP A 78 -0.75 -2.74 10.70
C ASP A 78 0.60 -2.05 10.89
N LEU A 79 1.27 -1.59 9.81
CA LEU A 79 2.50 -0.80 9.91
C LEU A 79 2.37 0.37 10.88
N PRO A 80 1.34 1.24 10.79
CA PRO A 80 1.03 2.23 11.81
C PRO A 80 0.95 1.70 13.25
N GLU A 81 0.41 0.50 13.47
CA GLU A 81 0.36 -0.14 14.80
C GLU A 81 1.72 -0.67 15.25
N LEU A 82 2.62 -0.92 14.30
CA LEU A 82 4.01 -1.34 14.51
C LEU A 82 4.98 -0.15 14.65
N LEU A 83 4.55 1.06 14.31
CA LEU A 83 5.34 2.29 14.44
C LEU A 83 5.69 2.64 15.90
N PRO A 84 4.79 2.49 16.90
CA PRO A 84 5.12 2.72 18.31
C PRO A 84 6.27 1.85 18.80
N GLY A 85 7.15 2.44 19.63
CA GLY A 85 8.29 1.77 20.25
C GLY A 85 9.65 2.32 19.77
N PRO A 86 10.76 1.79 20.29
CA PRO A 86 12.10 2.29 19.97
C PRO A 86 12.42 2.13 18.47
N PRO A 87 12.98 3.16 17.80
CA PRO A 87 13.34 3.10 16.37
C PRO A 87 14.28 1.95 16.01
N GLU A 88 15.16 1.55 16.93
CA GLU A 88 16.17 0.50 16.75
C GLU A 88 15.55 -0.88 16.52
N THR A 89 14.33 -1.07 17.03
CA THR A 89 13.56 -2.32 16.87
C THR A 89 12.56 -2.27 15.73
N LEU A 90 12.36 -1.10 15.09
CA LEU A 90 11.42 -0.94 13.99
C LEU A 90 11.67 -1.91 12.82
N PRO A 91 12.92 -2.15 12.36
CA PRO A 91 13.17 -3.11 11.28
C PRO A 91 12.71 -4.54 11.62
N ASP A 92 12.93 -4.99 12.87
CA ASP A 92 12.52 -6.33 13.34
C ASP A 92 11.00 -6.43 13.45
N ARG A 93 10.34 -5.39 13.98
CA ARG A 93 8.86 -5.33 14.07
C ARG A 93 8.21 -5.39 12.69
N ILE A 94 8.72 -4.61 11.72
CA ILE A 94 8.22 -4.63 10.35
C ILE A 94 8.43 -6.01 9.72
N ALA A 95 9.63 -6.57 9.82
CA ALA A 95 9.96 -7.86 9.22
C ALA A 95 9.09 -9.00 9.79
N ARG A 96 8.93 -9.07 11.12
CA ARG A 96 8.10 -10.10 11.77
C ARG A 96 6.65 -9.99 11.37
N ALA A 97 6.06 -8.80 11.51
CA ALA A 97 4.66 -8.62 11.21
C ALA A 97 4.35 -8.85 9.72
N PHE A 98 5.25 -8.43 8.82
CA PHE A 98 5.13 -8.72 7.40
C PHE A 98 5.13 -10.24 7.15
N VAL A 99 6.11 -10.98 7.66
CA VAL A 99 6.18 -12.42 7.42
C VAL A 99 4.99 -13.13 8.06
N GLU A 100 4.66 -12.81 9.31
CA GLU A 100 3.51 -13.39 10.01
C GLU A 100 2.20 -13.18 9.23
N ARG A 101 1.93 -11.94 8.80
CA ARG A 101 0.75 -11.59 8.00
C ARG A 101 0.67 -12.38 6.70
N MET A 102 1.81 -12.57 6.03
CA MET A 102 1.87 -13.23 4.73
C MET A 102 1.86 -14.76 4.82
N GLU A 103 2.39 -15.35 5.89
CA GLU A 103 2.31 -16.81 6.11
C GLU A 103 0.90 -17.25 6.56
N HIS A 104 0.15 -16.37 7.21
CA HIS A 104 -1.28 -16.58 7.50
C HIS A 104 -2.18 -16.24 6.30
N ALA A 105 -1.65 -15.58 5.27
CA ALA A 105 -2.40 -15.30 4.04
C ALA A 105 -2.56 -16.61 3.25
N ASP A 106 -3.79 -17.07 3.09
CA ASP A 106 -4.07 -18.24 2.25
C ASP A 106 -4.12 -17.86 0.75
N GLY A 107 -4.34 -18.86 -0.11
CA GLY A 107 -4.40 -18.65 -1.56
C GLY A 107 -5.49 -17.67 -2.01
N ASN A 108 -6.51 -17.44 -1.17
CA ASN A 108 -7.65 -16.56 -1.40
C ASN A 108 -7.46 -15.16 -0.80
N ASP A 109 -6.29 -14.85 -0.24
CA ASP A 109 -6.03 -13.52 0.30
C ASP A 109 -6.25 -12.45 -0.80
N PRO A 110 -7.19 -11.50 -0.59
CA PRO A 110 -7.51 -10.47 -1.58
C PRO A 110 -6.28 -9.67 -2.03
N PHE A 111 -5.33 -9.43 -1.13
CA PHE A 111 -4.08 -8.75 -1.43
C PHE A 111 -3.23 -9.53 -2.43
N LEU A 112 -3.07 -10.84 -2.22
CA LEU A 112 -2.32 -11.71 -3.14
C LEU A 112 -3.02 -11.85 -4.50
N ALA A 113 -4.34 -12.00 -4.51
CA ALA A 113 -5.12 -12.03 -5.75
C ALA A 113 -4.90 -10.75 -6.58
N LEU A 114 -4.80 -9.61 -5.90
CA LEU A 114 -4.57 -8.33 -6.54
C LEU A 114 -3.16 -8.12 -7.05
N ILE A 115 -2.14 -8.51 -6.28
CA ILE A 115 -0.76 -8.49 -6.77
C ILE A 115 -0.62 -9.37 -8.02
N ARG A 116 -1.28 -10.55 -8.05
CA ARG A 116 -1.32 -11.41 -9.23
C ARG A 116 -1.99 -10.73 -10.43
N SER A 117 -3.11 -10.03 -10.21
CA SER A 117 -3.79 -9.27 -11.26
C SER A 117 -2.92 -8.12 -11.79
N ALA A 118 -2.25 -7.39 -10.90
CA ALA A 118 -1.35 -6.29 -11.26
C ALA A 118 -0.15 -6.79 -12.07
N ALA A 119 0.39 -7.96 -11.76
CA ALA A 119 1.50 -8.55 -12.52
C ALA A 119 1.16 -8.83 -14.00
N SER A 120 -0.12 -8.88 -14.36
CA SER A 120 -0.59 -9.15 -15.72
C SER A 120 -1.20 -7.91 -16.41
N ASP A 121 -1.29 -6.78 -15.72
CA ASP A 121 -1.92 -5.53 -16.20
C ASP A 121 -1.15 -4.32 -15.66
N GLU A 122 -0.42 -3.63 -16.55
CA GLU A 122 0.43 -2.49 -16.23
C GLU A 122 -0.35 -1.30 -15.63
N GLN A 123 -1.59 -1.08 -16.07
CA GLN A 123 -2.43 -0.02 -15.53
C GLN A 123 -2.91 -0.36 -14.11
N ALA A 124 -3.24 -1.64 -13.87
CA ALA A 124 -3.56 -2.13 -12.54
C ALA A 124 -2.35 -2.03 -11.59
N ALA A 125 -1.16 -2.37 -12.08
CA ALA A 125 0.08 -2.26 -11.32
C ALA A 125 0.39 -0.81 -10.93
N THR A 126 0.29 0.12 -11.88
CA THR A 126 0.55 1.54 -11.64
C THR A 126 -0.40 2.12 -10.57
N GLY A 127 -1.71 1.81 -10.68
CA GLY A 127 -2.70 2.26 -9.71
C GLY A 127 -2.49 1.68 -8.32
N LEU A 128 -2.20 0.37 -8.25
CA LEU A 128 -1.91 -0.34 -7.01
C LEU A 128 -0.67 0.24 -6.30
N TYR A 129 0.42 0.40 -7.06
CA TYR A 129 1.68 0.95 -6.57
C TYR A 129 1.49 2.38 -6.05
N ALA A 130 0.82 3.25 -6.81
CA ALA A 130 0.57 4.63 -6.41
C ALA A 130 -0.25 4.74 -5.12
N ALA A 131 -1.26 3.87 -4.95
CA ALA A 131 -2.08 3.83 -3.74
C ALA A 131 -1.26 3.36 -2.52
N MET A 132 -0.48 2.28 -2.68
CA MET A 132 0.39 1.75 -1.63
C MET A 132 1.45 2.75 -1.20
N ARG A 133 2.09 3.43 -2.16
CA ARG A 133 3.09 4.46 -1.91
C ARG A 133 2.52 5.59 -1.07
N ARG A 134 1.38 6.16 -1.48
CA ARG A 134 0.72 7.26 -0.75
C ARG A 134 0.42 6.89 0.70
N SER A 135 -0.18 5.72 0.92
CA SER A 135 -0.52 5.24 2.27
C SER A 135 0.72 4.97 3.13
N SER A 136 1.78 4.43 2.53
CA SER A 136 3.02 4.11 3.26
C SER A 136 3.75 5.38 3.66
N THR A 137 3.92 6.33 2.73
CA THR A 137 4.58 7.62 2.99
C THR A 137 3.89 8.39 4.12
N GLU A 138 2.55 8.48 4.12
CA GLU A 138 1.81 9.15 5.20
C GLU A 138 2.04 8.50 6.56
N ALA A 139 2.08 7.17 6.64
CA ALA A 139 2.33 6.45 7.89
C ALA A 139 3.78 6.66 8.38
N TYR A 140 4.77 6.46 7.52
CA TYR A 140 6.18 6.44 7.90
C TYR A 140 6.77 7.81 8.21
N ARG A 141 6.24 8.91 7.65
CA ARG A 141 6.67 10.28 8.00
C ARG A 141 6.48 10.64 9.48
N THR A 142 5.68 9.87 10.21
CA THR A 142 5.51 10.05 11.66
C THR A 142 6.67 9.50 12.49
N VAL A 143 7.52 8.65 11.91
CA VAL A 143 8.64 7.97 12.60
C VAL A 143 9.98 8.21 11.90
N LEU A 144 9.99 8.30 10.57
CA LEU A 144 11.17 8.61 9.80
C LEU A 144 11.32 10.12 9.63
N SER A 145 12.54 10.59 9.89
CA SER A 145 12.94 12.00 9.75
C SER A 145 14.16 12.07 8.82
N GLY A 146 14.30 13.19 8.11
CA GLY A 146 15.41 13.43 7.18
C GLY A 146 14.92 13.82 5.78
N PRO A 147 15.77 14.46 4.97
CA PRO A 147 15.42 14.88 3.61
C PRO A 147 15.16 13.69 2.68
N ASP A 148 15.72 12.52 3.00
CA ASP A 148 15.68 11.26 2.25
C ASP A 148 14.59 10.29 2.74
N ALA A 149 13.67 10.75 3.60
CA ALA A 149 12.68 9.88 4.24
C ALA A 149 11.70 9.27 3.22
N ASP A 150 11.32 10.02 2.19
CA ASP A 150 10.39 9.54 1.17
C ASP A 150 11.04 8.45 0.30
N GLU A 151 12.31 8.60 -0.05
CA GLU A 151 13.11 7.61 -0.78
C GLU A 151 13.26 6.31 0.02
N ARG A 152 13.60 6.41 1.31
CA ARG A 152 13.72 5.24 2.20
C ARG A 152 12.42 4.47 2.33
N VAL A 153 11.28 5.17 2.38
CA VAL A 153 9.96 4.53 2.40
C VAL A 153 9.68 3.80 1.09
N ASP A 154 10.02 4.39 -0.05
CA ASP A 154 9.80 3.78 -1.36
C ASP A 154 10.69 2.53 -1.55
N LEU A 155 11.94 2.58 -1.09
CA LEU A 155 12.86 1.42 -1.07
C LEU A 155 12.36 0.31 -0.15
N LEU A 156 11.85 0.65 1.04
CA LEU A 156 11.24 -0.32 1.95
C LEU A 156 10.03 -1.00 1.28
N ALA A 157 9.15 -0.23 0.65
CA ALA A 157 7.98 -0.77 -0.05
C ALA A 157 8.41 -1.70 -1.20
N SER A 158 9.40 -1.29 -1.99
CA SER A 158 9.97 -2.07 -3.09
C SER A 158 10.53 -3.41 -2.61
N GLN A 159 11.27 -3.40 -1.50
CA GLN A 159 11.83 -4.62 -0.91
C GLN A 159 10.73 -5.61 -0.48
N LEU A 160 9.68 -5.13 0.20
CA LEU A 160 8.58 -5.97 0.65
C LEU A 160 7.77 -6.52 -0.53
N ILE A 161 7.49 -5.71 -1.55
CA ILE A 161 6.79 -6.13 -2.78
C ILE A 161 7.59 -7.21 -3.52
N GLY A 162 8.91 -7.07 -3.63
CA GLY A 162 9.78 -8.08 -4.24
C GLY A 162 9.70 -9.44 -3.52
N VAL A 163 9.63 -9.43 -2.18
CA VAL A 163 9.41 -10.65 -1.41
C VAL A 163 8.00 -11.22 -1.62
N ILE A 164 6.98 -10.37 -1.64
CA ILE A 164 5.60 -10.79 -1.96
C ILE A 164 5.57 -11.54 -3.29
N PHE A 165 6.21 -10.95 -4.30
CA PHE A 165 6.20 -11.50 -5.66
C PHE A 165 6.98 -12.81 -5.76
N SER A 166 8.23 -12.85 -5.28
CA SER A 166 9.07 -14.05 -5.37
C SER A 166 8.52 -15.23 -4.55
N ARG A 167 8.12 -14.99 -3.29
CA ARG A 167 7.71 -16.05 -2.36
C ARG A 167 6.26 -16.49 -2.53
N TYR A 168 5.32 -15.57 -2.68
CA TYR A 168 3.89 -15.88 -2.55
C TYR A 168 3.13 -15.87 -3.89
N VAL A 169 3.67 -15.17 -4.90
CA VAL A 169 3.09 -15.10 -6.25
C VAL A 169 3.74 -16.11 -7.18
N LEU A 170 5.05 -16.01 -7.40
CA LEU A 170 5.79 -16.95 -8.26
C LEU A 170 5.98 -18.31 -7.59
N ARG A 171 6.13 -18.34 -6.26
CA ARG A 171 6.31 -19.55 -5.45
C ARG A 171 7.45 -20.44 -5.96
N GLY A 172 8.56 -19.82 -6.37
CA GLY A 172 9.71 -20.52 -6.95
C GLY A 172 11.05 -20.02 -6.41
N GLY A 173 12.00 -20.94 -6.30
CA GLY A 173 13.38 -20.64 -5.93
C GLY A 173 13.62 -20.46 -4.42
N PRO A 174 14.85 -20.09 -4.03
CA PRO A 174 15.30 -20.16 -2.63
C PRO A 174 14.51 -19.29 -1.66
N VAL A 175 13.99 -18.14 -2.11
CA VAL A 175 13.19 -17.23 -1.26
C VAL A 175 11.80 -17.82 -0.98
N ALA A 176 11.23 -18.58 -1.91
CA ALA A 176 9.94 -19.23 -1.72
C ALA A 176 10.03 -20.41 -0.73
N GLU A 177 11.12 -21.17 -0.78
CA GLU A 177 11.34 -22.36 0.06
C GLU A 177 11.93 -22.03 1.44
N MET A 178 12.39 -20.79 1.65
CA MET A 178 13.05 -20.38 2.89
C MET A 178 12.13 -20.54 4.11
N PRO A 179 12.61 -21.02 5.27
CA PRO A 179 11.83 -20.98 6.50
C PRO A 179 11.46 -19.53 6.89
N PRO A 180 10.25 -19.28 7.40
CA PRO A 180 9.79 -17.93 7.76
C PRO A 180 10.75 -17.18 8.69
N GLU A 181 11.30 -17.85 9.70
CA GLU A 181 12.20 -17.25 10.70
C GLU A 181 13.51 -16.78 10.06
N ARG A 182 13.98 -17.52 9.04
CA ARG A 182 15.18 -17.16 8.29
C ARG A 182 14.91 -15.97 7.38
N LEU A 183 13.72 -15.90 6.78
CA LEU A 183 13.28 -14.75 6.00
C LEU A 183 13.18 -13.48 6.87
N VAL A 184 12.60 -13.60 8.08
CA VAL A 184 12.56 -12.50 9.07
C VAL A 184 13.97 -11.99 9.37
N ALA A 185 14.95 -12.87 9.58
CA ALA A 185 16.32 -12.47 9.89
C ALA A 185 16.97 -11.68 8.74
N TYR A 186 16.81 -12.14 7.49
CA TYR A 186 17.33 -11.41 6.33
C TYR A 186 16.61 -10.08 6.11
N LEU A 187 15.28 -10.06 6.20
CA LEU A 187 14.50 -8.83 6.09
C LEU A 187 14.88 -7.83 7.16
N THR A 188 15.01 -8.23 8.42
CA THR A 188 15.42 -7.34 9.52
C THR A 188 16.75 -6.67 9.21
N ARG A 189 17.72 -7.43 8.68
CA ARG A 189 19.03 -6.88 8.29
C ARG A 189 18.91 -5.89 7.14
N THR A 190 18.19 -6.24 6.08
CA THR A 190 18.02 -5.37 4.90
C THR A 190 17.24 -4.10 5.25
N LEU A 191 16.13 -4.23 5.98
CA LEU A 191 15.31 -3.09 6.39
C LEU A 191 16.07 -2.15 7.33
N ARG A 192 16.98 -2.66 8.16
CA ARG A 192 17.85 -1.81 8.98
C ARG A 192 18.70 -0.88 8.12
N CYS A 193 19.33 -1.42 7.07
CA CYS A 193 20.11 -0.61 6.13
C CYS A 193 19.24 0.38 5.35
N LEU A 194 18.03 -0.01 4.93
CA LEU A 194 17.13 0.87 4.19
C LEU A 194 16.53 2.01 5.04
N LEU A 195 16.38 1.79 6.34
CA LEU A 195 15.80 2.77 7.25
C LEU A 195 16.85 3.70 7.88
N GLU A 196 18.13 3.35 7.79
CA GLU A 196 19.23 4.22 8.17
C GLU A 196 19.30 5.41 7.20
N PRO A 197 19.37 6.67 7.68
CA PRO A 197 19.51 7.82 6.80
C PRO A 197 20.79 7.72 5.98
N LEU A 198 20.74 8.11 4.70
CA LEU A 198 21.97 8.32 3.95
C LEU A 198 22.74 9.49 4.55
N ASP A 199 24.05 9.34 4.71
CA ASP A 199 24.91 10.45 5.09
C ASP A 199 25.01 11.40 3.88
N PRO A 200 24.69 12.70 4.00
CA PRO A 200 24.86 13.66 2.90
C PRO A 200 26.31 13.76 2.38
N LEU A 201 27.28 13.21 3.11
CA LEU A 201 28.69 13.13 2.73
C LEU A 201 29.09 11.79 2.09
N ASP A 202 28.15 10.86 1.89
CA ASP A 202 28.42 9.62 1.16
C ASP A 202 28.72 9.95 -0.33
N PRO A 203 29.80 9.39 -0.91
CA PRO A 203 30.29 9.76 -2.25
C PRO A 203 29.33 9.42 -3.41
N ILE A 204 28.15 8.83 -3.15
CA ILE A 204 27.11 8.57 -4.16
C ILE A 204 26.49 9.91 -4.63
N ASP A 205 26.45 10.93 -3.77
CA ASP A 205 25.82 12.24 -4.07
C ASP A 205 26.76 13.23 -4.80
N GLN A 206 28.07 12.92 -4.89
CA GLN A 206 29.03 13.75 -5.62
C GLN A 206 28.97 13.55 -7.14
N ALA A 207 28.38 12.46 -7.62
CA ALA A 207 28.28 12.18 -9.05
C ALA A 207 27.31 13.13 -9.78
N ASP A 208 26.34 13.73 -9.06
CA ASP A 208 25.36 14.66 -9.65
C ASP A 208 25.82 16.13 -9.61
N GLN A 209 26.97 16.42 -8.97
CA GLN A 209 27.57 17.76 -8.88
C GLN A 209 28.81 17.94 -9.77
N ALA A 210 29.16 16.95 -10.59
CA ALA A 210 30.20 17.13 -11.60
C ALA A 210 29.66 18.09 -12.69
N GLU A 211 30.11 19.35 -12.63
CA GLU A 211 29.85 20.34 -13.68
C GLU A 211 30.14 19.76 -15.08
N PRO A 212 29.34 20.12 -16.10
CA PRO A 212 29.62 19.70 -17.46
C PRO A 212 31.02 20.19 -17.83
N VAL A 213 31.94 19.24 -18.03
CA VAL A 213 33.27 19.51 -18.56
C VAL A 213 33.07 20.13 -19.94
N ASP A 214 33.37 21.42 -20.07
CA ASP A 214 33.35 22.10 -21.35
C ASP A 214 34.23 21.33 -22.35
N PRO A 215 33.77 21.09 -23.58
CA PRO A 215 34.56 20.39 -24.58
C PRO A 215 35.85 21.17 -24.83
N PRO A 216 37.00 20.50 -25.02
CA PRO A 216 38.27 21.18 -25.20
C PRO A 216 38.20 22.07 -26.45
N GLU A 217 38.55 23.35 -26.28
CA GLU A 217 38.69 24.31 -27.38
C GLU A 217 39.59 23.70 -28.46
N SER A 218 39.02 23.56 -29.65
CA SER A 218 39.73 23.15 -30.85
C SER A 218 40.79 24.20 -31.17
N SER A 219 42.05 23.93 -30.77
CA SER A 219 43.19 24.73 -31.19
C SER A 219 43.35 24.59 -32.72
N GLU A 220 42.95 25.63 -33.46
CA GLU A 220 43.30 25.80 -34.87
C GLU A 220 44.82 25.89 -35.00
N GLY A 221 45.43 24.75 -35.32
CA GLY A 221 46.82 24.67 -35.74
C GLY A 221 46.99 25.32 -37.10
N THR A 222 47.50 26.56 -37.10
CA THR A 222 48.03 27.25 -38.28
C THR A 222 49.20 26.45 -38.86
N TYR A 223 49.05 25.91 -40.08
CA TYR A 223 50.18 25.39 -40.85
C TYR A 223 50.87 26.57 -41.58
N PRO A 224 52.19 26.77 -41.44
CA PRO A 224 52.92 27.74 -42.25
C PRO A 224 53.27 27.15 -43.63
N SER A 225 53.39 28.08 -44.59
CA SER A 225 53.46 27.94 -46.06
C SER A 225 54.54 27.05 -46.65
#